data_AF-A0A374WG18-F1
#
_entry.id   AF-A0A374WG18-F1
#
_cell.length_a   1.000
_cell.length_b   1.000
_cell.length_c   1.000
_cell.angle_alpha   90.00
_cell.angle_beta   90.00
_cell.angle_gamma   90.00
#
_symmetry.space_group_name_H-M   'P 1'
#
loop_
_entity.id
_entity.type
_entity.pdbx_description
1 polymer ?
#
loop_
_entity_poly.entity_id
_entity_poly.type
_entity_poly.pdbx_seq_one_letter_code
_entity_poly.pdbx_strand_id
1 'polypeptide(L)'
;MRESLEKYKIVGTLWIDEFLSRLGHEEFRNFEARVNNALDKLGINKYYDISTDVRPEDQELFIKFCCLYIYKHSEYEFNEDFTQIWRKESYEQWEMERRRRMVRAGKRR
;
A
#
# COMPACT_ATOMS: atom_id res chain seq x y z
N MET A 1 -13.70 7.57 -18.34
CA MET A 1 -13.64 6.32 -17.55
C MET A 1 -12.18 6.09 -17.23
N ARG A 2 -11.82 5.97 -15.94
CA ARG A 2 -10.49 5.46 -15.58
C ARG A 2 -10.47 3.97 -15.92
N GLU A 3 -9.39 3.47 -16.50
CA GLU A 3 -9.24 2.04 -16.75
C GLU A 3 -9.01 1.31 -15.42
N SER A 4 -9.68 0.17 -15.23
CA SER A 4 -9.42 -0.70 -14.09
C SER A 4 -8.04 -1.35 -14.21
N LEU A 5 -7.33 -1.40 -13.10
CA LEU A 5 -6.00 -2.00 -12.97
C LEU A 5 -6.06 -3.41 -12.37
N GLU A 6 -7.26 -3.98 -12.18
CA GLU A 6 -7.46 -5.32 -11.61
C GLU A 6 -6.69 -6.42 -12.37
N LYS A 7 -6.48 -6.23 -13.68
CA LYS A 7 -5.65 -7.09 -14.54
C LYS A 7 -4.23 -7.33 -14.00
N TYR A 8 -3.72 -6.45 -13.14
CA TYR A 8 -2.38 -6.54 -12.54
C TYR A 8 -2.34 -7.24 -11.19
N LYS A 9 -3.48 -7.69 -10.65
CA LYS A 9 -3.55 -8.48 -9.43
C LYS A 9 -2.63 -9.70 -9.53
N ILE A 10 -2.03 -10.09 -8.40
CA ILE A 10 -1.18 -11.29 -8.36
C ILE A 10 -1.98 -12.53 -8.77
N VAL A 11 -1.52 -13.16 -9.85
CA VAL A 11 -1.93 -14.50 -10.29
C VAL A 11 -0.67 -15.39 -10.29
N GLY A 12 -0.38 -16.01 -9.15
CA GLY A 12 0.79 -16.89 -8.98
C GLY A 12 2.13 -16.16 -8.77
N THR A 13 3.24 -16.90 -8.85
CA THR A 13 4.59 -16.42 -8.52
C THR A 13 5.49 -16.19 -9.74
N LEU A 14 5.07 -16.60 -10.94
CA LEU A 14 5.89 -16.55 -12.17
C LEU A 14 6.35 -15.13 -12.55
N TRP A 15 5.57 -14.11 -12.17
CA TRP A 15 5.94 -12.72 -12.40
C TRP A 15 7.23 -12.33 -11.65
N ILE A 16 7.55 -12.99 -10.54
CA ILE A 16 8.75 -12.68 -9.76
C ILE A 16 9.98 -12.97 -10.61
N ASP A 17 10.04 -14.16 -11.23
CA ASP A 17 11.15 -14.57 -12.09
C ASP A 17 11.25 -13.69 -13.35
N GLU A 18 10.11 -13.34 -13.96
CA GLU A 18 10.05 -12.45 -15.12
C GLU A 18 10.61 -11.06 -14.82
N PHE A 19 10.15 -10.43 -13.73
CA PHE A 19 10.58 -9.10 -13.35
C PHE A 19 12.01 -9.08 -12.79
N LEU A 20 12.44 -10.13 -12.09
CA LEU A 20 13.83 -10.29 -11.66
C LEU A 20 14.79 -10.41 -12.86
N SER A 21 14.42 -11.19 -13.88
CA SER A 21 15.21 -11.32 -15.11
C SER A 21 15.29 -10.00 -15.88
N ARG A 22 14.18 -9.25 -15.93
CA ARG A 22 14.08 -7.99 -16.68
C ARG A 22 14.78 -6.81 -16.01
N LEU A 23 14.63 -6.65 -14.70
CA LEU A 23 15.13 -5.49 -13.94
C LEU A 23 16.48 -5.76 -13.26
N GLY A 24 16.77 -7.02 -12.96
CA GLY A 24 17.87 -7.42 -12.09
C GLY A 24 17.49 -7.39 -10.61
N HIS A 25 18.26 -8.13 -9.80
CA HIS A 25 17.98 -8.31 -8.38
C HIS A 25 18.00 -7.01 -7.56
N GLU A 26 18.94 -6.11 -7.88
CA GLU A 26 19.10 -4.86 -7.12
C GLU A 26 17.93 -3.92 -7.35
N GLU A 27 17.56 -3.69 -8.62
CA GLU A 27 16.45 -2.80 -8.94
C GLU A 27 15.11 -3.35 -8.47
N PHE A 28 14.90 -4.68 -8.55
CA PHE A 28 13.72 -5.32 -8.00
C PHE A 28 13.56 -5.08 -6.49
N ARG A 29 14.65 -5.23 -5.73
CA ARG A 29 14.65 -4.94 -4.28
C ARG A 29 14.49 -3.46 -3.98
N ASN A 30 15.11 -2.59 -4.77
CA ASN A 30 14.93 -1.14 -4.63
C ASN A 30 13.47 -0.74 -4.86
N PHE A 31 12.81 -1.35 -5.85
CA PHE A 31 11.41 -1.12 -6.14
C PHE A 31 10.52 -1.59 -4.98
N GLU A 32 10.73 -2.80 -4.47
CA GLU A 32 10.03 -3.31 -3.29
C GLU A 32 10.16 -2.34 -2.10
N ALA A 33 11.38 -1.91 -1.80
CA ALA A 33 11.65 -0.99 -0.70
C ALA A 33 10.94 0.36 -0.88
N ARG A 34 10.86 0.88 -2.12
CA ARG A 34 10.15 2.12 -2.43
C ARG A 34 8.65 1.99 -2.23
N VAL A 35 8.04 0.89 -2.68
CA VAL A 35 6.61 0.63 -2.47
C VAL A 35 6.30 0.53 -0.98
N ASN A 36 7.07 -0.29 -0.24
CA ASN A 36 6.87 -0.46 1.20
C ASN A 36 7.01 0.88 1.95
N ASN A 37 8.02 1.69 1.61
CA ASN A 37 8.21 3.00 2.23
C ASN A 37 7.05 3.97 1.94
N ALA A 38 6.50 3.94 0.73
CA ALA A 38 5.34 4.75 0.36
C ALA A 38 4.10 4.35 1.17
N LEU A 39 3.87 3.05 1.35
CA LEU A 39 2.76 2.52 2.15
C LEU A 39 2.95 2.80 3.65
N ASP A 40 4.16 2.61 4.19
CA ASP A 40 4.47 2.90 5.60
C ASP A 40 4.20 4.38 5.97
N LYS A 41 4.48 5.28 5.02
CA LYS A 41 4.21 6.72 5.15
C LYS A 41 2.75 7.09 4.92
N LEU A 42 1.92 6.18 4.42
CA LEU A 42 0.50 6.44 4.20
C LEU A 42 -0.20 6.60 5.55
N GLY A 43 -0.78 7.79 5.75
CA GLY A 43 -1.54 8.09 6.96
C GLY A 43 -2.79 7.21 7.11
N ILE A 44 -3.27 7.08 8.34
CA ILE A 44 -4.55 6.41 8.62
C ILE A 44 -5.69 7.19 7.95
N ASN A 45 -6.64 6.46 7.36
CA ASN A 45 -7.77 6.99 6.58
C ASN A 45 -7.33 7.88 5.41
N LYS A 46 -6.15 7.59 4.84
CA LYS A 46 -5.64 8.18 3.60
C LYS A 46 -5.52 7.11 2.54
N TYR A 47 -5.47 7.58 1.29
CA TYR A 47 -5.25 6.74 0.13
C TYR A 47 -4.05 7.23 -0.67
N TYR A 48 -3.46 6.30 -1.42
CA TYR A 48 -2.44 6.56 -2.43
C TYR A 48 -3.04 6.30 -3.81
N ASP A 49 -2.95 7.26 -4.74
CA ASP A 49 -3.56 7.15 -6.07
C ASP A 49 -2.55 6.55 -7.05
N ILE A 50 -2.64 5.24 -7.27
CA ILE A 50 -1.74 4.50 -8.16
C ILE A 50 -1.88 4.98 -9.60
N SER A 51 -3.10 5.32 -10.01
CA SER A 51 -3.36 5.77 -11.39
C SER A 51 -2.72 7.12 -11.72
N THR A 52 -2.48 7.97 -10.71
CA THR A 52 -1.94 9.33 -10.87
C THR A 52 -0.47 9.41 -10.46
N ASP A 53 -0.09 8.74 -9.37
CA ASP A 53 1.23 8.89 -8.73
C ASP A 53 2.26 7.85 -9.21
N VAL A 54 1.83 6.82 -9.94
CA VAL A 54 2.70 5.76 -10.48
C VAL A 54 2.68 5.79 -12.00
N ARG A 55 3.87 5.70 -12.60
CA ARG A 55 4.02 5.65 -14.06
C ARG A 55 3.30 4.42 -14.62
N PRO A 56 2.61 4.52 -15.77
CA PRO A 56 1.88 3.39 -16.35
C PRO A 56 2.70 2.11 -16.51
N GLU A 57 3.99 2.23 -16.86
CA GLU A 57 4.93 1.09 -16.98
C GLU A 57 5.26 0.39 -15.66
N ASP A 58 5.17 1.11 -14.55
CA ASP A 58 5.49 0.64 -13.19
C ASP A 58 4.25 0.18 -12.42
N GLN A 59 3.04 0.53 -12.90
CA GLN A 59 1.77 0.26 -12.21
C GLN A 59 1.57 -1.24 -11.95
N GLU A 60 1.91 -2.09 -12.92
CA GLU A 60 1.81 -3.55 -12.75
C GLU A 60 2.64 -4.03 -11.55
N LEU A 61 3.93 -3.69 -11.54
CA LEU A 61 4.85 -4.13 -10.50
C LEU A 61 4.46 -3.54 -9.13
N PHE A 62 4.05 -2.28 -9.12
CA PHE A 62 3.56 -1.60 -7.93
C PHE A 62 2.36 -2.31 -7.32
N ILE A 63 1.35 -2.64 -8.12
CA ILE A 63 0.16 -3.36 -7.66
C ILE A 63 0.53 -4.74 -7.10
N LYS A 64 1.45 -5.46 -7.75
CA LYS A 64 1.91 -6.76 -7.25
C LYS A 64 2.59 -6.63 -5.89
N PHE A 65 3.49 -5.67 -5.70
CA PHE A 65 4.08 -5.42 -4.39
C PHE A 65 3.06 -4.99 -3.34
N CYS A 66 2.09 -4.15 -3.70
CA CYS A 66 0.99 -3.79 -2.82
C CYS A 66 0.16 -5.02 -2.40
N CYS A 67 -0.12 -5.97 -3.30
CA CYS A 67 -0.79 -7.22 -2.95
C CYS A 67 0.02 -8.04 -1.92
N LEU A 68 1.35 -8.13 -2.09
CA LEU A 68 2.22 -8.81 -1.12
C LEU A 68 2.25 -8.10 0.24
N TYR A 69 2.24 -6.77 0.22
CA TYR A 69 2.23 -5.96 1.44
C TYR A 69 0.91 -6.15 2.21
N ILE A 70 -0.24 -6.05 1.53
CA ILE A 70 -1.57 -6.27 2.13
C ILE A 70 -1.68 -7.66 2.78
N TYR A 71 -1.07 -8.70 2.18
CA TYR A 71 -1.06 -10.04 2.76
C TYR A 71 -0.46 -10.07 4.19
N LYS A 72 0.48 -9.17 4.49
CA LYS A 72 1.10 -9.02 5.82
C LYS A 72 0.46 -7.90 6.66
N HIS A 73 -0.25 -6.97 6.02
CA HIS A 73 -0.79 -5.75 6.60
C HIS A 73 -2.28 -5.60 6.28
N SER A 74 -3.13 -6.24 7.09
CA SER A 74 -4.58 -6.28 6.88
C SER A 74 -5.29 -4.93 7.00
N GLU A 75 -4.59 -3.89 7.49
CA GLU A 75 -5.11 -2.53 7.52
C GLU A 75 -5.11 -1.84 6.15
N TYR A 76 -4.50 -2.45 5.12
CA TYR A 76 -4.48 -1.91 3.77
C TYR A 76 -5.47 -2.64 2.85
N GLU A 77 -6.11 -1.89 1.96
CA GLU A 77 -7.08 -2.44 1.00
C GLU A 77 -7.05 -1.63 -0.30
N PHE A 78 -7.31 -2.31 -1.42
CA PHE A 78 -7.55 -1.64 -2.70
C PHE A 78 -9.00 -1.19 -2.85
N ASN A 79 -9.23 -0.15 -3.64
CA ASN A 79 -10.55 0.09 -4.19
C ASN A 79 -10.89 -0.97 -5.27
N GLU A 80 -12.16 -0.99 -5.71
CA GLU A 80 -12.66 -1.98 -6.69
C GLU A 80 -11.83 -2.03 -7.97
N ASP A 81 -11.36 -0.88 -8.45
CA ASP A 81 -10.61 -0.76 -9.70
C ASP A 81 -9.09 -0.95 -9.55
N PHE A 82 -8.57 -1.24 -8.36
CA PHE A 82 -7.12 -1.31 -8.06
C PHE A 82 -6.34 -0.02 -8.41
N THR A 83 -7.04 1.11 -8.54
CA THR A 83 -6.45 2.42 -8.85
C THR A 83 -6.00 3.17 -7.60
N GLN A 84 -6.45 2.74 -6.42
CA GLN A 84 -6.13 3.36 -5.15
C GLN A 84 -5.92 2.29 -4.07
N ILE A 85 -4.96 2.53 -3.19
CA ILE A 85 -4.74 1.75 -1.98
C ILE A 85 -5.01 2.63 -0.75
N TRP A 86 -5.78 2.10 0.19
CA TRP A 86 -6.29 2.78 1.36
C TRP A 86 -5.74 2.13 2.63
N ARG A 87 -5.41 2.96 3.62
CA ARG A 87 -5.07 2.48 4.97
C ARG A 87 -6.22 2.74 5.93
N LYS A 88 -6.84 1.69 6.44
CA LYS A 88 -7.92 1.75 7.42
C LYS A 88 -7.38 2.01 8.83
N GLU A 89 -8.16 2.69 9.66
CA GLU A 89 -7.89 2.78 11.09
C GLU A 89 -8.19 1.44 11.76
N SER A 90 -7.24 0.88 12.52
CA SER A 90 -7.52 -0.30 13.34
C SER A 90 -8.23 0.09 14.65
N TYR A 91 -9.05 -0.80 15.19
CA TYR A 91 -9.73 -0.56 16.47
C TYR A 91 -8.74 -0.25 17.61
N GLU A 92 -7.62 -0.98 17.68
CA GLU A 92 -6.58 -0.76 18.69
C GLU A 92 -5.93 0.62 18.54
N GLN A 93 -5.70 1.07 17.30
CA GLN A 93 -5.16 2.40 17.03
C GLN A 93 -6.13 3.49 17.47
N TRP A 94 -7.41 3.35 17.11
CA TRP A 94 -8.46 4.26 17.55
C TRP A 94 -8.57 4.32 19.08
N GLU A 95 -8.55 3.18 19.76
CA GLU A 95 -8.65 3.10 21.22
C GLU A 95 -7.45 3.77 21.90
N MET A 96 -6.24 3.52 21.41
CA MET A 96 -5.02 4.14 21.92
C MET A 96 -5.03 5.66 21.72
N GLU A 97 -5.48 6.14 20.57
CA GLU A 97 -5.60 7.57 20.31
C GLU A 97 -6.66 8.22 21.20
N ARG A 98 -7.81 7.56 21.39
CA ARG A 98 -8.86 8.00 22.31
C ARG A 98 -8.33 8.12 23.74
N ARG A 99 -7.58 7.13 24.24
CA ARG A 99 -6.93 7.17 25.56
C ARG A 99 -5.94 8.33 25.68
N ARG A 100 -5.09 8.56 24.66
CA ARG A 100 -4.16 9.69 24.63
C ARG A 100 -4.88 11.05 24.73
N ARG A 101 -6.00 11.22 24.03
CA ARG A 101 -6.81 12.45 24.10
C ARG A 101 -7.36 12.69 25.51
N MET A 102 -7.84 11.65 26.20
CA MET A 102 -8.33 11.77 27.58
C MET A 102 -7.21 12.18 28.56
N VAL A 103 -6.01 11.60 28.44
CA VAL A 103 -4.86 11.98 29.27
C VAL A 103 -4.46 13.45 29.07
N ARG A 104 -4.42 13.93 27.81
CA ARG A 104 -4.12 15.33 27.50
C ARG A 104 -5.17 16.30 28.06
N ALA A 105 -6.44 15.91 28.03
CA ALA A 105 -7.53 16.71 28.58
C ALA A 105 -7.46 16.78 30.12
N GLY A 106 -7.09 15.70 30.79
CA GLY A 106 -6.93 15.65 32.25
C GLY A 106 -5.76 16.47 32.79
N LYS A 107 -4.72 16.72 31.98
CA LYS A 107 -3.52 17.45 32.38
C LYS A 107 -3.66 18.99 32.34
N ARG A 108 -4.83 19.50 31.94
CA ARG A 108 -5.19 20.93 31.87
C ARG A 108 -5.98 21.41 33.10
N ARG A 109 -6.06 20.61 34.16
CA ARG A 109 -6.74 20.93 35.43
C ARG A 109 -5.75 21.03 36.57
#